data_AF-A0A150RQK9-F1
#
_entry.id   AF-A0A150RQK9-F1
#
_cell.length_a   1.000
_cell.length_b   1.000
_cell.length_c   1.000
_cell.angle_alpha   90.00
_cell.angle_beta   90.00
_cell.angle_gamma   90.00
#
_symmetry.space_group_name_H-M   'P 1'
#
loop_
_entity.id
_entity.type
_entity.pdbx_description
1 polymer ?
#
loop_
_entity_poly.entity_id
_entity_poly.type
_entity_poly.pdbx_seq_one_letter_code
_entity_poly.pdbx_strand_id
1 'polypeptide(L)'
;MGADDQSTIRASDAQAASAASATPGLVVIFTRGQPACAPIPLGDGEVVLGRAPAGDTGVVDDDQVSRRHARVALSGQGLQITDLGSRNGTFVDGKQVEDRVFPSLPRLIRIGGTLLRFAADVAPFQRGGVLEHEDGVIGPTLRQARELIARAGARGETLLLTGPSGSGKELAARAFHAATGRGGPFVAVNCAAIPEGLAERLLFGARRGAYSDATADAEGYVQAAHGGTLFLDEIAELDASVQPKLLRVLETREVTALGDTRPRKVEFRLCAATLRDLQAEVAARRFREDLYYRIGRPEVRVPALTERIEELP
;
A
#
# COMPACT_ATOMS: atom_id res chain seq x y z
N MET A 1 9.15 6.44 44.92
CA MET A 1 8.17 7.54 44.87
C MET A 1 8.00 7.91 43.39
N GLY A 2 6.86 7.52 42.78
CA GLY A 2 6.38 7.74 41.39
C GLY A 2 7.23 7.16 40.23
N ALA A 3 6.81 6.11 39.49
CA ALA A 3 5.81 6.09 38.40
C ALA A 3 6.23 6.96 37.19
N ASP A 4 6.29 6.53 35.92
CA ASP A 4 5.54 5.49 35.22
C ASP A 4 6.31 4.99 33.98
N ASP A 5 6.24 3.67 33.77
CA ASP A 5 6.71 2.91 32.62
C ASP A 5 5.52 2.65 31.69
N GLN A 6 5.30 3.46 30.64
CA GLN A 6 4.34 3.18 29.58
C GLN A 6 4.69 3.85 28.24
N SER A 7 5.24 3.09 27.29
CA SER A 7 4.83 3.12 25.87
C SER A 7 5.39 1.94 25.07
N THR A 8 5.29 0.75 25.66
CA THR A 8 5.28 -0.47 24.85
C THR A 8 3.91 -0.52 24.18
N ILE A 9 3.83 -0.15 22.89
CA ILE A 9 2.71 -0.60 22.05
C ILE A 9 2.89 -2.11 21.94
N ARG A 10 2.29 -2.83 22.89
CA ARG A 10 2.35 -4.28 22.94
C ARG A 10 1.73 -4.81 21.65
N ALA A 11 2.49 -5.66 20.98
CA ALA A 11 2.03 -6.51 19.88
C ALA A 11 0.89 -7.49 20.28
N SER A 12 0.31 -7.36 21.49
CA SER A 12 -0.79 -8.19 21.99
C SER A 12 -2.17 -7.75 21.49
N ASP A 13 -2.34 -6.48 21.12
CA ASP A 13 -3.67 -5.98 20.70
C ASP A 13 -3.95 -6.25 19.21
N ALA A 14 -2.91 -6.57 18.43
CA ALA A 14 -3.03 -7.02 17.04
C ALA A 14 -3.32 -8.53 16.92
N GLN A 15 -3.10 -9.32 17.98
CA GLN A 15 -3.38 -10.76 18.03
C GLN A 15 -4.71 -11.10 18.74
N ALA A 16 -5.34 -10.14 19.42
CA ALA A 16 -6.67 -10.31 20.00
C ALA A 16 -7.82 -10.12 18.99
N ALA A 17 -7.54 -9.73 17.74
CA ALA A 17 -8.51 -9.61 16.65
C ALA A 17 -8.67 -10.92 15.83
N SER A 18 -8.54 -12.07 16.47
CA SER A 18 -8.81 -13.41 15.93
C SER A 18 -9.94 -14.02 16.78
N ALA A 19 -11.18 -14.24 16.32
CA ALA A 19 -11.69 -14.38 14.97
C ALA A 19 -13.11 -13.78 14.90
N ALA A 20 -13.26 -12.61 14.29
CA ALA A 20 -14.55 -12.30 13.67
C ALA A 20 -14.64 -13.20 12.44
N SER A 21 -15.73 -13.95 12.28
CA SER A 21 -15.92 -14.72 11.04
C SER A 21 -15.90 -13.74 9.87
N ALA A 22 -14.98 -13.93 8.93
CA ALA A 22 -14.95 -13.16 7.69
C ALA A 22 -16.37 -13.13 7.11
N THR A 23 -16.86 -11.96 6.71
CA THR A 23 -18.21 -11.82 6.17
C THR A 23 -18.12 -11.89 4.65
N PRO A 24 -18.32 -13.06 4.01
CA PRO A 24 -18.23 -13.15 2.56
C PRO A 24 -19.32 -12.29 1.91
N GLY A 25 -19.02 -11.76 0.73
CA GLY A 25 -19.98 -10.93 0.04
C GLY A 25 -19.50 -10.46 -1.32
N LEU A 26 -20.25 -9.52 -1.86
CA LEU A 26 -19.91 -8.79 -3.07
C LEU A 26 -19.58 -7.34 -2.71
N VAL A 27 -18.72 -6.71 -3.49
CA VAL A 27 -18.44 -5.27 -3.43
C VAL A 27 -18.84 -4.68 -4.77
N VAL A 28 -19.76 -3.72 -4.75
CA VAL A 28 -20.06 -2.88 -5.92
C VAL A 28 -18.89 -1.93 -6.11
N ILE A 29 -18.19 -2.06 -7.24
CA ILE A 29 -17.00 -1.27 -7.57
C ILE A 29 -17.31 -0.16 -8.59
N PHE A 30 -18.40 -0.31 -9.35
CA PHE A 30 -18.85 0.68 -10.32
C PHE A 30 -20.37 0.58 -10.48
N THR A 31 -21.06 1.72 -10.52
CA THR A 31 -22.49 1.78 -10.81
C THR A 31 -22.84 3.12 -11.41
N ARG A 32 -23.86 3.17 -12.30
CA ARG A 32 -24.37 4.41 -12.90
C ARG A 32 -23.31 5.31 -13.55
N GLY A 33 -22.25 4.70 -14.10
CA GLY A 33 -21.17 5.46 -14.74
C GLY A 33 -20.17 6.08 -13.76
N GLN A 34 -20.21 5.72 -12.47
CA GLN A 34 -19.35 6.26 -11.43
C GLN A 34 -18.68 5.14 -10.62
N PRO A 35 -17.43 5.34 -10.15
CA PRO A 35 -16.81 4.45 -9.17
C PRO A 35 -17.64 4.35 -7.90
N ALA A 36 -17.66 3.15 -7.31
CA ALA A 36 -18.40 2.88 -6.09
C ALA A 36 -17.61 1.96 -5.16
N CYS A 37 -17.99 1.94 -3.89
CA CYS A 37 -17.53 0.95 -2.94
C CYS A 37 -18.66 0.69 -1.97
N ALA A 38 -19.56 -0.22 -2.34
CA ALA A 38 -20.70 -0.61 -1.51
C ALA A 38 -20.68 -2.13 -1.28
N PRO A 39 -20.50 -2.59 -0.03
CA PRO A 39 -20.54 -4.01 0.29
C PRO A 39 -21.97 -4.54 0.29
N ILE A 40 -22.13 -5.75 -0.22
CA ILE A 40 -23.35 -6.56 -0.20
C ILE A 40 -22.98 -7.91 0.43
N PRO A 41 -23.19 -8.07 1.75
CA PRO A 41 -22.94 -9.36 2.42
C PRO A 41 -23.78 -10.48 1.82
N LEU A 42 -23.19 -11.68 1.73
CA LEU A 42 -23.93 -12.92 1.52
C LEU A 42 -24.38 -13.37 2.91
N GLY A 43 -25.69 -13.28 3.21
CA GLY A 43 -26.25 -13.55 4.54
C GLY A 43 -26.03 -15.00 4.99
N ASP A 44 -27.03 -15.86 4.83
CA ASP A 44 -26.90 -17.31 5.08
C ASP A 44 -26.17 -18.01 3.91
N GLY A 45 -25.11 -17.39 3.39
CA GLY A 45 -24.35 -17.85 2.23
C GLY A 45 -24.93 -17.46 0.87
N GLU A 46 -26.08 -16.78 0.82
CA GLU A 46 -26.66 -16.30 -0.44
C GLU A 46 -27.20 -14.87 -0.37
N VAL A 47 -27.39 -14.26 -1.54
CA VAL A 47 -28.03 -12.96 -1.73
C VAL A 47 -28.71 -12.88 -3.09
N VAL A 48 -29.85 -12.20 -3.15
CA VAL A 48 -30.47 -11.83 -4.42
C VAL A 48 -30.06 -10.40 -4.76
N LEU A 49 -29.51 -10.17 -5.94
CA LEU A 49 -29.17 -8.83 -6.41
C LEU A 49 -30.33 -8.23 -7.19
N GLY A 50 -30.63 -6.97 -6.94
CA GLY A 50 -31.68 -6.26 -7.67
C GLY A 50 -31.85 -4.82 -7.19
N ARG A 51 -32.60 -4.02 -7.96
CA ARG A 51 -32.81 -2.61 -7.61
C ARG A 51 -33.91 -2.37 -6.57
N ALA A 52 -34.74 -3.38 -6.26
CA ALA A 52 -35.85 -3.24 -5.33
C ALA A 52 -35.46 -3.76 -3.94
N PRO A 53 -35.61 -2.97 -2.87
CA PRO A 53 -35.46 -3.50 -1.52
C PRO A 53 -36.56 -4.54 -1.26
N ALA A 54 -36.17 -5.79 -1.13
CA ALA A 54 -36.98 -6.90 -0.63
C ALA A 54 -36.07 -7.72 0.30
N GLY A 55 -36.64 -8.45 1.27
CA GLY A 55 -35.91 -8.95 2.46
C GLY A 55 -34.51 -9.53 2.23
N ASP A 56 -34.33 -10.35 1.20
CA ASP A 56 -33.08 -11.03 0.81
C ASP A 56 -32.26 -10.28 -0.27
N THR A 57 -32.67 -9.08 -0.64
CA THR A 57 -32.09 -8.34 -1.77
C THR A 57 -30.90 -7.49 -1.35
N GLY A 58 -29.73 -7.80 -1.90
CA GLY A 58 -28.61 -6.88 -2.05
C GLY A 58 -28.98 -5.78 -3.04
N VAL A 59 -29.37 -4.62 -2.51
CA VAL A 59 -29.90 -3.51 -3.31
C VAL A 59 -28.80 -2.88 -4.15
N VAL A 60 -29.03 -2.80 -5.45
CA VAL A 60 -28.16 -2.14 -6.42
C VAL A 60 -28.87 -0.93 -7.02
N ASP A 61 -28.34 0.26 -6.78
CA ASP A 61 -28.85 1.50 -7.35
C ASP A 61 -28.39 1.65 -8.81
N ASP A 62 -29.14 1.06 -9.73
CA ASP A 62 -28.94 1.12 -11.18
C ASP A 62 -30.27 0.86 -11.89
N ASP A 63 -30.67 1.75 -12.81
CA ASP A 63 -31.93 1.69 -13.54
C ASP A 63 -31.96 0.57 -14.60
N GLN A 64 -30.78 0.11 -15.03
CA GLN A 64 -30.60 -1.06 -15.90
C GLN A 64 -30.66 -2.38 -15.13
N VAL A 65 -30.72 -2.34 -13.80
CA VAL A 65 -30.84 -3.54 -12.97
C VAL A 65 -32.32 -3.90 -12.76
N SER A 66 -32.69 -5.17 -12.99
CA SER A 66 -34.05 -5.66 -12.74
C SER A 66 -34.37 -5.67 -11.25
N ARG A 67 -35.67 -5.64 -10.89
CA ARG A 67 -36.10 -5.61 -9.47
C ARG A 67 -35.52 -6.77 -8.66
N ARG A 68 -35.51 -7.97 -9.26
CA ARG A 68 -34.72 -9.14 -8.89
C ARG A 68 -33.96 -9.51 -10.16
N HIS A 69 -32.63 -9.49 -10.13
CA HIS A 69 -31.79 -9.60 -11.32
C HIS A 69 -31.03 -10.92 -11.34
N ALA A 70 -30.26 -11.18 -10.29
CA ALA A 70 -29.45 -12.37 -10.17
C ALA A 70 -29.48 -12.88 -8.73
N ARG A 71 -29.26 -14.18 -8.52
CA ARG A 71 -28.93 -14.76 -7.22
C ARG A 71 -27.46 -15.13 -7.22
N VAL A 72 -26.78 -14.84 -6.12
CA VAL A 72 -25.41 -15.27 -5.88
C VAL A 72 -25.38 -16.08 -4.59
N ALA A 73 -24.87 -17.30 -4.66
CA ALA A 73 -24.79 -18.22 -3.52
C ALA A 73 -23.39 -18.82 -3.41
N LEU A 74 -22.82 -18.81 -2.22
CA LEU A 74 -21.52 -19.41 -1.92
C LEU A 74 -21.73 -20.78 -1.30
N SER A 75 -21.10 -21.79 -1.89
CA SER A 75 -21.13 -23.17 -1.40
C SER A 75 -19.72 -23.76 -1.34
N GLY A 76 -19.59 -24.97 -0.79
CA GLY A 76 -18.32 -25.70 -0.82
C GLY A 76 -17.82 -26.04 -2.24
N GLN A 77 -18.67 -25.93 -3.26
CA GLN A 77 -18.32 -26.15 -4.67
C GLN A 77 -17.92 -24.86 -5.40
N GLY A 78 -17.95 -23.71 -4.72
CA GLY A 78 -17.65 -22.40 -5.27
C GLY A 78 -18.86 -21.47 -5.29
N LEU A 79 -18.79 -20.44 -6.13
CA LEU A 79 -19.81 -19.39 -6.23
C LEU A 79 -20.82 -19.77 -7.33
N GLN A 80 -22.07 -19.98 -6.98
CA GLN A 80 -23.16 -20.13 -7.92
C GLN A 80 -23.76 -18.77 -8.26
N ILE A 81 -23.95 -18.50 -9.55
CA ILE A 81 -24.57 -17.28 -10.07
C ILE A 81 -25.71 -17.69 -10.99
N THR A 82 -26.91 -17.23 -10.68
CA THR A 82 -28.14 -17.55 -11.40
C THR A 82 -28.84 -16.25 -11.81
N ASP A 83 -29.05 -16.04 -13.11
CA ASP A 83 -29.91 -14.97 -13.62
C ASP A 83 -31.39 -15.30 -13.34
N LEU A 84 -32.16 -14.32 -12.86
CA LEU A 84 -33.55 -14.50 -12.45
C LEU A 84 -34.55 -14.03 -13.51
N GLY A 85 -34.19 -14.15 -14.80
CA GLY A 85 -34.99 -13.64 -15.91
C GLY A 85 -34.85 -12.13 -16.07
N SER A 86 -33.63 -11.63 -15.90
CA SER A 86 -33.34 -10.20 -15.97
C SER A 86 -33.52 -9.66 -17.39
N ARG A 87 -33.87 -8.37 -17.51
CA ARG A 87 -34.03 -7.71 -18.82
C ARG A 87 -32.70 -7.61 -19.59
N ASN A 88 -31.60 -7.39 -18.89
CA ASN A 88 -30.32 -7.02 -19.48
C ASN A 88 -29.26 -8.12 -19.37
N GLY A 89 -29.60 -9.28 -18.79
CA GLY A 89 -28.71 -10.41 -18.59
C GLY A 89 -27.68 -10.20 -17.46
N THR A 90 -27.26 -11.32 -16.87
CA THR A 90 -26.14 -11.39 -15.93
C THR A 90 -24.89 -11.87 -16.66
N PHE A 91 -23.77 -11.19 -16.44
CA PHE A 91 -22.49 -11.51 -17.08
C PHE A 91 -21.42 -11.77 -16.04
N VAL A 92 -20.60 -12.79 -16.26
CA VAL A 92 -19.47 -13.16 -15.41
C VAL A 92 -18.23 -13.27 -16.28
N ASP A 93 -17.19 -12.51 -15.95
CA ASP A 93 -15.95 -12.41 -16.73
C ASP A 93 -16.21 -12.17 -18.24
N GLY A 94 -17.20 -11.33 -18.54
CA GLY A 94 -17.60 -10.95 -19.90
C GLY A 94 -18.55 -11.93 -20.61
N LYS A 95 -18.85 -13.10 -20.03
CA LYS A 95 -19.75 -14.10 -20.61
C LYS A 95 -21.10 -14.06 -19.93
N GLN A 96 -22.18 -14.09 -20.71
CA GLN A 96 -23.54 -14.19 -20.16
C GLN A 96 -23.73 -15.54 -19.46
N VAL A 97 -24.43 -15.53 -18.33
CA VAL A 97 -24.76 -16.72 -17.55
C VAL A 97 -26.25 -16.76 -17.23
N GLU A 98 -26.83 -17.97 -17.27
CA GLU A 98 -28.20 -18.22 -16.83
C GLU A 98 -28.19 -18.91 -15.45
N ASP A 99 -27.47 -20.01 -15.31
CA ASP A 99 -27.20 -20.65 -14.02
C ASP A 99 -25.87 -21.39 -14.09
N ARG A 100 -24.90 -21.00 -13.26
CA ARG A 100 -23.54 -21.56 -13.32
C ARG A 100 -22.84 -21.53 -11.98
N VAL A 101 -22.17 -22.64 -11.66
CA VAL A 101 -21.23 -22.75 -10.54
C VAL A 101 -19.81 -22.42 -11.02
N PHE A 102 -19.11 -21.60 -10.24
CA PHE A 102 -17.73 -21.19 -10.45
C PHE A 102 -16.85 -21.74 -9.33
N PRO A 103 -16.14 -22.87 -9.54
CA PRO A 103 -15.23 -23.44 -8.55
C PRO A 103 -14.08 -22.50 -8.21
N SER A 104 -13.56 -21.79 -9.22
CA SER A 104 -12.65 -20.66 -9.04
C SER A 104 -13.46 -19.38 -9.01
N LEU A 105 -13.28 -18.57 -7.97
CA LEU A 105 -14.03 -17.33 -7.79
C LEU A 105 -13.88 -16.42 -9.02
N PRO A 106 -14.99 -15.95 -9.62
CA PRO A 106 -14.94 -15.11 -10.80
C PRO A 106 -14.30 -13.76 -10.48
N ARG A 107 -13.71 -13.12 -11.49
CA ARG A 107 -13.08 -11.81 -11.30
C ARG A 107 -14.12 -10.71 -11.26
N LEU A 108 -15.13 -10.79 -12.11
CA LEU A 108 -16.11 -9.72 -12.29
C LEU A 108 -17.51 -10.26 -12.58
N ILE A 109 -18.50 -9.70 -11.91
CA ILE A 109 -19.93 -9.92 -12.18
C ILE A 109 -20.50 -8.58 -12.66
N ARG A 110 -21.23 -8.59 -13.77
CA ARG A 110 -21.94 -7.40 -14.29
C ARG A 110 -23.43 -7.68 -14.39
N ILE A 111 -24.21 -6.77 -13.83
CA ILE A 111 -25.67 -6.69 -13.98
C ILE A 111 -26.04 -5.26 -14.37
N GLY A 112 -26.78 -5.07 -15.46
CA GLY A 112 -27.00 -3.73 -16.01
C GLY A 112 -25.67 -3.00 -16.31
N GLY A 113 -25.52 -1.78 -15.79
CA GLY A 113 -24.28 -0.99 -15.82
C GLY A 113 -23.43 -1.12 -14.55
N THR A 114 -23.79 -2.02 -13.63
CA THR A 114 -23.12 -2.23 -12.35
C THR A 114 -22.08 -3.34 -12.44
N LEU A 115 -20.89 -3.08 -11.89
CA LEU A 115 -19.83 -4.05 -11.71
C LEU A 115 -19.68 -4.44 -10.25
N LEU A 116 -19.65 -5.75 -9.98
CA LEU A 116 -19.49 -6.34 -8.67
C LEU A 116 -18.34 -7.33 -8.65
N ARG A 117 -17.66 -7.44 -7.51
CA ARG A 117 -16.64 -8.46 -7.27
C ARG A 117 -16.89 -9.20 -5.99
N PHE A 118 -16.56 -10.49 -5.97
CA PHE A 118 -16.56 -11.26 -4.73
C PHE A 118 -15.40 -10.84 -3.82
N ALA A 119 -15.69 -10.71 -2.53
CA ALA A 119 -14.70 -10.52 -1.46
C ALA A 119 -14.94 -11.55 -0.36
N ALA A 120 -13.86 -12.17 0.11
CA ALA A 120 -13.93 -13.13 1.21
C ALA A 120 -14.35 -12.48 2.54
N ASP A 121 -14.06 -11.18 2.69
CA ASP A 121 -14.56 -10.36 3.79
C ASP A 121 -14.95 -8.98 3.26
N VAL A 122 -16.23 -8.62 3.41
CA VAL A 122 -16.73 -7.30 3.02
C VAL A 122 -16.65 -6.25 4.14
N ALA A 123 -16.30 -6.66 5.36
CA ALA A 123 -16.23 -5.75 6.51
C ALA A 123 -15.34 -4.50 6.29
N PRO A 124 -14.16 -4.60 5.63
CA PRO A 124 -13.32 -3.43 5.36
C PRO A 124 -14.00 -2.36 4.49
N PHE A 125 -14.94 -2.75 3.63
CA PHE A 125 -15.64 -1.85 2.70
C PHE A 125 -16.89 -1.21 3.32
N GLN A 126 -17.29 -1.61 4.53
CA GLN A 126 -18.43 -1.01 5.23
C GLN A 126 -18.15 0.44 5.64
N ARG A 127 -16.87 0.80 5.82
CA ARG A 127 -16.46 2.13 6.26
C ARG A 127 -15.70 2.85 5.15
N GLY A 128 -16.42 3.77 4.51
CA GLY A 128 -15.89 4.70 3.54
C GLY A 128 -16.03 4.19 2.11
N GLY A 129 -16.75 4.97 1.30
CA GLY A 129 -16.88 4.75 -0.13
C GLY A 129 -15.59 5.04 -0.88
N VAL A 130 -15.71 5.46 -2.13
CA VAL A 130 -14.58 5.94 -2.93
C VAL A 130 -14.38 7.44 -2.68
N LEU A 131 -13.13 7.89 -2.62
CA LEU A 131 -12.79 9.31 -2.78
C LEU A 131 -12.20 9.53 -4.18
N GLU A 132 -12.74 10.48 -4.92
CA GLU A 132 -12.11 10.95 -6.15
C GLU A 132 -10.94 11.89 -5.80
N HIS A 133 -9.81 11.68 -6.47
CA HIS A 133 -8.61 12.47 -6.38
C HIS A 133 -8.16 12.81 -7.81
N GLU A 134 -7.35 13.87 -7.97
CA GLU A 134 -6.80 14.27 -9.28
C GLU A 134 -6.09 13.12 -10.03
N ASP A 135 -5.54 12.15 -9.29
CA ASP A 135 -4.77 11.01 -9.83
C ASP A 135 -5.58 9.70 -9.87
N GLY A 136 -6.89 9.73 -9.55
CA GLY A 136 -7.77 8.56 -9.63
C GLY A 136 -8.66 8.35 -8.40
N VAL A 137 -9.08 7.10 -8.19
CA VAL A 137 -9.95 6.69 -7.08
C VAL A 137 -9.11 6.20 -5.91
N ILE A 138 -9.43 6.68 -4.70
CA ILE A 138 -8.86 6.15 -3.45
C ILE A 138 -9.94 5.37 -2.70
N GLY A 139 -9.70 4.07 -2.57
CA GLY A 139 -10.54 3.12 -1.87
C GLY A 139 -10.29 3.03 -0.36
N PRO A 140 -11.18 2.42 0.43
CA PRO A 140 -10.93 2.12 1.84
C PRO A 140 -9.61 1.37 2.09
N THR A 141 -9.20 0.44 1.23
CA THR A 141 -7.99 -0.36 1.44
C THR A 141 -6.73 0.53 1.40
N LEU A 142 -6.63 1.44 0.42
CA LEU A 142 -5.53 2.39 0.37
C LEU A 142 -5.63 3.46 1.47
N ARG A 143 -6.84 3.91 1.82
CA ARG A 143 -7.03 4.85 2.93
C ARG A 143 -6.50 4.29 4.24
N GLN A 144 -6.77 3.02 4.55
CA GLN A 144 -6.24 2.39 5.76
C GLN A 144 -4.71 2.41 5.79
N ALA A 145 -4.06 2.09 4.67
CA ALA A 145 -2.60 2.19 4.56
C ALA A 145 -2.12 3.65 4.76
N ARG A 146 -2.80 4.63 4.14
CA ARG A 146 -2.48 6.07 4.30
C ARG A 146 -2.67 6.56 5.73
N GLU A 147 -3.66 6.06 6.46
CA GLU A 147 -3.83 6.38 7.89
C GLU A 147 -2.67 5.85 8.73
N LEU A 148 -2.23 4.61 8.49
CA LEU A 148 -1.06 4.05 9.16
C LEU A 148 0.21 4.86 8.84
N ILE A 149 0.38 5.26 7.59
CA ILE A 149 1.48 6.12 7.15
C ILE A 149 1.43 7.49 7.84
N ALA A 150 0.26 8.11 7.93
CA ALA A 150 0.08 9.39 8.61
C ALA A 150 0.41 9.29 10.11
N ARG A 151 -0.03 8.22 10.78
CA ARG A 151 0.29 7.95 12.19
C ARG A 151 1.79 7.71 12.38
N ALA A 152 2.41 6.92 11.51
CA ALA A 152 3.86 6.71 11.50
C ALA A 152 4.60 8.04 11.27
N GLY A 153 4.09 8.88 10.38
CA GLY A 153 4.69 10.16 10.05
C GLY A 153 4.58 11.22 11.13
N ALA A 154 3.52 11.24 11.92
CA ALA A 154 3.27 12.28 12.92
C ALA A 154 4.36 12.38 14.00
N ARG A 155 5.06 11.27 14.32
CA ARG A 155 6.12 11.23 15.35
C ARG A 155 7.37 10.45 14.93
N GLY A 156 7.31 9.71 13.83
CA GLY A 156 8.39 8.84 13.38
C GLY A 156 9.41 9.54 12.49
N GLU A 157 10.67 9.23 12.73
CA GLU A 157 11.79 9.65 11.89
C GLU A 157 12.05 8.70 10.73
N THR A 158 11.54 7.46 10.84
CA THR A 158 11.75 6.40 9.84
C THR A 158 10.43 5.72 9.48
N LEU A 159 10.31 5.23 8.25
CA LEU A 159 9.20 4.40 7.77
C LEU A 159 9.73 3.43 6.71
N LEU A 160 9.38 2.14 6.83
CA LEU A 160 9.58 1.16 5.77
C LEU A 160 8.26 0.91 5.04
N LEU A 161 8.25 1.08 3.72
CA LEU A 161 7.15 0.77 2.83
C LEU A 161 7.44 -0.54 2.08
N THR A 162 6.55 -1.52 2.22
CA THR A 162 6.63 -2.78 1.47
C THR A 162 5.51 -2.88 0.46
N GLY A 163 5.76 -3.47 -0.70
CA GLY A 163 4.72 -3.69 -1.70
C GLY A 163 5.24 -3.75 -3.12
N PRO A 164 4.40 -4.23 -4.06
CA PRO A 164 4.84 -4.44 -5.44
C PRO A 164 5.19 -3.15 -6.17
N SER A 165 5.94 -3.28 -7.25
CA SER A 165 6.21 -2.17 -8.17
C SER A 165 4.88 -1.62 -8.70
N GLY A 166 4.77 -0.29 -8.79
CA GLY A 166 3.54 0.37 -9.21
C GLY A 166 2.43 0.44 -8.16
N SER A 167 2.65 -0.02 -6.91
CA SER A 167 1.65 0.13 -5.84
C SER A 167 1.51 1.56 -5.30
N GLY A 168 2.27 2.54 -5.80
CA GLY A 168 2.20 3.92 -5.32
C GLY A 168 3.01 4.16 -4.04
N LYS A 169 4.11 3.41 -3.83
CA LYS A 169 5.05 3.62 -2.70
C LYS A 169 5.59 5.06 -2.66
N GLU A 170 5.81 5.70 -3.80
CA GLU A 170 6.23 7.10 -3.84
C GLU A 170 5.14 8.06 -3.31
N LEU A 171 3.87 7.86 -3.71
CA LEU A 171 2.74 8.65 -3.18
C LEU A 171 2.59 8.44 -1.66
N ALA A 172 2.79 7.20 -1.19
CA ALA A 172 2.84 6.88 0.23
C ALA A 172 3.99 7.60 0.94
N ALA A 173 5.19 7.63 0.37
CA ALA A 173 6.34 8.36 0.92
C ALA A 173 6.10 9.88 0.98
N ARG A 174 5.43 10.45 -0.04
CA ARG A 174 5.02 11.86 -0.03
C ARG A 174 4.00 12.15 1.07
N ALA A 175 3.06 11.23 1.31
CA ALA A 175 2.13 11.34 2.44
C ALA A 175 2.86 11.31 3.80
N PHE A 176 3.87 10.43 3.96
CA PHE A 176 4.72 10.40 5.16
C PHE A 176 5.48 11.72 5.37
N HIS A 177 6.02 12.29 4.30
CA HIS A 177 6.68 13.59 4.33
C HIS A 177 5.71 14.70 4.80
N ALA A 178 4.55 14.79 4.16
CA ALA A 178 3.52 15.79 4.46
C ALA A 178 2.90 15.67 5.87
N ALA A 179 2.89 14.47 6.46
CA ALA A 179 2.24 14.19 7.75
C ALA A 179 2.73 15.04 8.93
N THR A 180 3.95 15.61 8.86
CA THR A 180 4.47 16.49 9.93
C THR A 180 4.16 17.96 9.73
N GLY A 181 3.67 18.36 8.55
CA GLY A 181 3.48 19.76 8.18
C GLY A 181 4.79 20.59 8.11
N ARG A 182 5.97 19.95 8.21
CA ARG A 182 7.27 20.63 8.12
C ARG A 182 7.62 20.90 6.65
N GLY A 183 8.01 22.14 6.32
CA GLY A 183 8.32 22.59 4.95
C GLY A 183 9.72 22.28 4.42
N GLY A 184 10.25 21.08 4.70
CA GLY A 184 11.59 20.65 4.25
C GLY A 184 11.60 20.01 2.85
N PRO A 185 12.78 19.73 2.27
CA PRO A 185 12.88 19.07 0.97
C PRO A 185 12.40 17.62 1.02
N PHE A 186 11.83 17.14 -0.08
CA PHE A 186 11.57 15.71 -0.33
C PHE A 186 12.53 15.22 -1.41
N VAL A 187 13.57 14.48 -1.01
CA VAL A 187 14.60 13.95 -1.92
C VAL A 187 14.30 12.49 -2.18
N ALA A 188 13.84 12.18 -3.39
CA ALA A 188 13.54 10.82 -3.83
C ALA A 188 14.68 10.24 -4.64
N VAL A 189 15.09 9.01 -4.31
CA VAL A 189 16.18 8.29 -4.95
C VAL A 189 15.74 6.85 -5.18
N ASN A 190 15.80 6.38 -6.42
CA ASN A 190 15.62 4.97 -6.74
C ASN A 190 16.99 4.27 -6.72
N CYS A 191 17.22 3.41 -5.73
CA CYS A 191 18.52 2.73 -5.55
C CYS A 191 18.83 1.80 -6.73
N ALA A 192 17.82 1.18 -7.34
CA ALA A 192 17.98 0.30 -8.50
C ALA A 192 18.44 1.04 -9.76
N ALA A 193 18.23 2.36 -9.83
CA ALA A 193 18.63 3.18 -10.97
C ALA A 193 20.05 3.74 -10.84
N ILE A 194 20.70 3.55 -9.70
CA ILE A 194 22.07 4.02 -9.47
C ILE A 194 23.05 3.01 -10.06
N PRO A 195 23.97 3.42 -10.96
CA PRO A 195 25.02 2.53 -11.42
C PRO A 195 25.95 2.11 -10.28
N GLU A 196 26.39 0.86 -10.33
CA GLU A 196 27.31 0.27 -9.33
C GLU A 196 28.56 1.14 -9.14
N GLY A 197 28.99 1.31 -7.89
CA GLY A 197 30.16 2.12 -7.54
C GLY A 197 29.90 3.63 -7.54
N LEU A 198 28.72 4.09 -7.95
CA LEU A 198 28.32 5.51 -7.86
C LEU A 198 27.41 5.80 -6.66
N ALA A 199 26.83 4.78 -6.03
CA ALA A 199 25.91 4.96 -4.91
C ALA A 199 26.53 5.73 -3.75
N GLU A 200 27.78 5.44 -3.39
CA GLU A 200 28.44 6.15 -2.28
C GLU A 200 28.58 7.65 -2.55
N ARG A 201 29.03 8.04 -3.75
CA ARG A 201 29.22 9.46 -4.09
C ARG A 201 27.89 10.21 -4.19
N LEU A 202 26.85 9.57 -4.72
CA LEU A 202 25.55 10.20 -4.92
C LEU A 202 24.81 10.36 -3.59
N LEU A 203 24.89 9.38 -2.69
CA LEU A 203 24.23 9.45 -1.40
C LEU A 203 24.94 10.39 -0.42
N PHE A 204 26.27 10.33 -0.34
CA PHE A 204 27.04 11.04 0.69
C PHE A 204 27.85 12.23 0.18
N GLY A 205 27.84 12.49 -1.13
CA GLY A 205 28.62 13.55 -1.75
C GLY A 205 30.10 13.20 -1.90
N ALA A 206 30.82 14.04 -2.64
CA ALA A 206 32.25 13.88 -2.87
C ALA A 206 32.96 15.24 -2.93
N ARG A 207 34.23 15.28 -2.53
CA ARG A 207 35.09 16.45 -2.70
C ARG A 207 35.87 16.37 -4.00
N ARG A 208 36.25 17.53 -4.53
CA ARG A 208 37.18 17.63 -5.65
C ARG A 208 38.45 16.83 -5.34
N GLY A 209 38.87 16.00 -6.29
CA GLY A 209 40.04 15.11 -6.15
C GLY A 209 39.79 13.80 -5.38
N ALA A 210 38.56 13.50 -4.97
CA ALA A 210 38.24 12.23 -4.30
C ALA A 210 38.28 11.00 -5.23
N TYR A 211 38.18 11.21 -6.54
CA TYR A 211 38.31 10.20 -7.60
C TYR A 211 38.78 10.87 -8.90
N SER A 212 39.16 10.08 -9.91
CA SER A 212 39.79 10.55 -11.16
C SER A 212 39.02 11.67 -11.86
N ASP A 213 37.68 11.59 -11.83
CA ASP A 213 36.77 12.56 -12.49
C ASP A 213 36.17 13.60 -11.52
N ALA A 214 36.67 13.70 -10.28
CA ALA A 214 36.14 14.63 -9.29
C ALA A 214 36.64 16.06 -9.54
N THR A 215 36.09 16.72 -10.56
CA THR A 215 36.48 18.07 -11.00
C THR A 215 35.93 19.18 -10.11
N ALA A 216 34.85 18.92 -9.36
CA ALA A 216 34.25 19.82 -8.40
C ALA A 216 33.72 19.05 -7.17
N ASP A 217 33.40 19.79 -6.11
CA ASP A 217 32.64 19.24 -4.99
C ASP A 217 31.21 18.93 -5.43
N ALA A 218 30.68 17.79 -4.99
CA ALA A 218 29.31 17.34 -5.28
C ALA A 218 28.56 17.10 -3.97
N GLU A 219 27.38 17.72 -3.84
CA GLU A 219 26.48 17.47 -2.73
C GLU A 219 25.77 16.12 -2.90
N GLY A 220 25.64 15.38 -1.79
CA GLY A 220 24.95 14.09 -1.76
C GLY A 220 23.48 14.21 -1.39
N TYR A 221 22.69 13.17 -1.70
CA TYR A 221 21.26 13.12 -1.37
C TYR A 221 20.97 13.24 0.13
N VAL A 222 21.86 12.73 0.99
CA VAL A 222 21.73 12.86 2.45
C VAL A 222 21.78 14.32 2.88
N GLN A 223 22.71 15.10 2.31
CA GLN A 223 22.83 16.53 2.56
C GLN A 223 21.64 17.30 1.98
N ALA A 224 21.25 16.99 0.75
CA ALA A 224 20.11 17.62 0.09
C ALA A 224 18.79 17.37 0.84
N ALA A 225 18.67 16.26 1.57
CA ALA A 225 17.50 15.92 2.38
C ALA A 225 17.46 16.62 3.75
N HIS A 226 18.48 17.42 4.09
CA HIS A 226 18.55 18.09 5.38
C HIS A 226 17.31 18.98 5.64
N GLY A 227 16.73 18.85 6.84
CA GLY A 227 15.49 19.52 7.26
C GLY A 227 14.22 18.86 6.71
N GLY A 228 14.33 17.82 5.90
CA GLY A 228 13.22 17.23 5.17
C GLY A 228 13.16 15.70 5.25
N THR A 229 12.97 15.05 4.11
CA THR A 229 12.81 13.59 4.00
C THR A 229 13.64 13.04 2.86
N LEU A 230 14.45 12.02 3.15
CA LEU A 230 15.11 11.19 2.17
C LEU A 230 14.22 9.96 1.91
N PHE A 231 13.77 9.81 0.67
CA PHE A 231 13.05 8.63 0.20
C PHE A 231 13.98 7.75 -0.62
N LEU A 232 14.22 6.52 -0.15
CA LEU A 232 15.02 5.52 -0.83
C LEU A 232 14.12 4.40 -1.35
N ASP A 233 13.80 4.43 -2.64
CA ASP A 233 13.07 3.36 -3.31
C ASP A 233 13.99 2.21 -3.67
N GLU A 234 13.44 1.00 -3.63
CA GLU A 234 14.15 -0.27 -3.75
C GLU A 234 15.44 -0.36 -2.92
N ILE A 235 15.34 -0.05 -1.61
CA ILE A 235 16.48 -0.04 -0.67
C ILE A 235 17.27 -1.36 -0.63
N ALA A 236 16.63 -2.48 -0.98
CA ALA A 236 17.26 -3.79 -1.06
C ALA A 236 18.30 -3.90 -2.21
N GLU A 237 18.26 -3.01 -3.19
CA GLU A 237 19.22 -2.93 -4.31
C GLU A 237 20.44 -2.09 -3.96
N LEU A 238 20.50 -1.53 -2.74
CA LEU A 238 21.62 -0.68 -2.33
C LEU A 238 22.90 -1.49 -2.15
N ASP A 239 23.98 -1.05 -2.81
CA ASP A 239 25.33 -1.62 -2.72
C ASP A 239 25.71 -1.97 -1.27
N ALA A 240 26.19 -3.19 -1.04
CA ALA A 240 26.55 -3.69 0.29
C ALA A 240 27.62 -2.83 0.99
N SER A 241 28.50 -2.17 0.22
CA SER A 241 29.52 -1.25 0.72
C SER A 241 28.95 0.06 1.26
N VAL A 242 27.75 0.47 0.80
CA VAL A 242 27.09 1.73 1.16
C VAL A 242 26.25 1.59 2.42
N GLN A 243 25.69 0.40 2.66
CA GLN A 243 24.81 0.11 3.81
C GLN A 243 25.43 0.47 5.18
N PRO A 244 26.71 0.15 5.51
CA PRO A 244 27.31 0.53 6.78
C PRO A 244 27.41 2.05 6.97
N LYS A 245 27.67 2.78 5.87
CA LYS A 245 27.80 4.24 5.91
C LYS A 245 26.45 4.91 6.07
N LEU A 246 25.40 4.37 5.42
CA LEU A 246 24.03 4.81 5.64
C LEU A 246 23.60 4.58 7.09
N LEU A 247 23.86 3.41 7.65
CA LEU A 247 23.58 3.11 9.06
C LEU A 247 24.26 4.14 9.99
N ARG A 248 25.56 4.40 9.78
CA ARG A 248 26.31 5.39 10.56
C ARG A 248 25.67 6.78 10.49
N VAL A 249 25.25 7.23 9.31
CA VAL A 249 24.55 8.52 9.14
C VAL A 249 23.26 8.57 9.96
N LEU A 250 22.48 7.47 9.97
CA LEU A 250 21.23 7.37 10.73
C LEU A 250 21.43 7.33 12.25
N GLU A 251 22.58 6.85 12.71
CA GLU A 251 22.94 6.79 14.13
C GLU A 251 23.55 8.10 14.63
N THR A 252 24.52 8.64 13.90
CA THR A 252 25.31 9.79 14.35
C THR A 252 24.73 11.13 13.92
N ARG A 253 23.77 11.14 12.98
CA ARG A 253 23.26 12.38 12.35
C ARG A 253 24.37 13.21 11.71
N GLU A 254 25.39 12.52 11.19
CA GLU A 254 26.54 13.14 10.56
C GLU A 254 26.90 12.40 9.27
N VAL A 255 27.25 13.15 8.24
CA VAL A 255 27.71 12.63 6.95
C VAL A 255 29.10 13.15 6.62
N THR A 256 29.95 12.26 6.13
CA THR A 256 31.28 12.59 5.62
C THR A 256 31.32 12.29 4.13
N ALA A 257 31.54 13.34 3.34
CA ALA A 257 31.68 13.22 1.89
C ALA A 257 32.92 12.39 1.52
N LEU A 258 32.87 11.72 0.37
CA LEU A 258 34.03 10.98 -0.13
C LEU A 258 35.23 11.94 -0.33
N GLY A 259 36.40 11.56 0.18
CA GLY A 259 37.60 12.38 0.16
C GLY A 259 37.62 13.52 1.19
N ASP A 260 36.63 13.60 2.09
CA ASP A 260 36.63 14.52 3.23
C ASP A 260 36.92 13.74 4.54
N THR A 261 37.45 14.43 5.54
CA THR A 261 37.64 13.90 6.90
C THR A 261 36.74 14.59 7.92
N ARG A 262 36.10 15.70 7.55
CA ARG A 262 35.24 16.47 8.44
C ARG A 262 33.79 16.03 8.30
N PRO A 263 33.16 15.46 9.35
CA PRO A 263 31.73 15.19 9.34
C PRO A 263 30.92 16.49 9.32
N ARG A 264 29.76 16.44 8.68
CA ARG A 264 28.75 17.52 8.68
C ARG A 264 27.47 17.01 9.30
N LYS A 265 26.88 17.78 10.21
CA LYS A 265 25.59 17.44 10.80
C LYS A 265 24.49 17.46 9.76
N VAL A 266 23.65 16.44 9.78
CA VAL A 266 22.46 16.27 8.94
C VAL A 266 21.31 15.74 9.77
N GLU A 267 20.18 16.42 9.65
CA GLU A 267 18.91 16.01 10.22
C GLU A 267 17.91 15.82 9.08
N PHE A 268 17.35 14.62 8.95
CA PHE A 268 16.34 14.27 7.96
C PHE A 268 15.49 13.10 8.46
N ARG A 269 14.32 12.90 7.87
CA ARG A 269 13.49 11.70 8.06
C ARG A 269 13.78 10.71 6.94
N LEU A 270 13.80 9.42 7.22
CA LEU A 270 14.01 8.38 6.22
C LEU A 270 12.70 7.67 5.88
N CYS A 271 12.35 7.62 4.61
CA CYS A 271 11.34 6.70 4.12
C CYS A 271 12.05 5.70 3.19
N ALA A 272 12.05 4.42 3.53
CA ALA A 272 12.61 3.38 2.68
C ALA A 272 11.48 2.60 2.03
N ALA A 273 11.65 2.15 0.80
CA ALA A 273 10.70 1.29 0.12
C ALA A 273 11.40 0.10 -0.52
N THR A 274 10.71 -1.04 -0.58
CA THR A 274 11.17 -2.18 -1.38
C THR A 274 10.03 -3.14 -1.74
N LEU A 275 10.20 -3.85 -2.86
CA LEU A 275 9.43 -5.05 -3.19
C LEU A 275 10.02 -6.32 -2.55
N ARG A 276 11.31 -6.37 -2.25
CA ARG A 276 11.99 -7.58 -1.74
C ARG A 276 11.73 -7.80 -0.26
N ASP A 277 11.76 -9.06 0.15
CA ASP A 277 11.74 -9.44 1.56
C ASP A 277 13.13 -9.16 2.18
N LEU A 278 13.25 -8.07 2.96
CA LEU A 278 14.50 -7.70 3.60
C LEU A 278 15.01 -8.76 4.59
N GLN A 279 14.14 -9.55 5.22
CA GLN A 279 14.58 -10.62 6.12
C GLN A 279 15.28 -11.73 5.31
N ALA A 280 14.74 -12.07 4.14
CA ALA A 280 15.37 -13.00 3.22
C ALA A 280 16.71 -12.44 2.67
N GLU A 281 16.78 -11.15 2.36
CA GLU A 281 18.03 -10.49 1.92
C GLU A 281 19.10 -10.46 3.03
N VAL A 282 18.70 -10.30 4.29
CA VAL A 282 19.59 -10.40 5.46
C VAL A 282 20.11 -11.84 5.61
N ALA A 283 19.22 -12.83 5.54
CA ALA A 283 19.61 -14.24 5.59
C ALA A 283 20.59 -14.62 4.46
N ALA A 284 20.42 -14.01 3.28
CA ALA A 284 21.31 -14.16 2.14
C ALA A 284 22.59 -13.29 2.22
N ARG A 285 22.81 -12.53 3.30
CA ARG A 285 23.94 -11.61 3.51
C ARG A 285 24.08 -10.53 2.42
N ARG A 286 22.99 -10.20 1.73
CA ARG A 286 22.93 -9.09 0.76
C ARG A 286 22.48 -7.78 1.40
N PHE A 287 21.78 -7.88 2.53
CA PHE A 287 21.39 -6.74 3.33
C PHE A 287 21.92 -6.89 4.77
N ARG A 288 22.37 -5.79 5.38
CA ARG A 288 22.88 -5.84 6.75
C ARG A 288 21.75 -5.90 7.76
N GLU A 289 21.91 -6.79 8.73
CA GLU A 289 20.96 -7.01 9.81
C GLU A 289 20.76 -5.75 10.68
N ASP A 290 21.84 -5.06 11.02
CA ASP A 290 21.80 -3.83 11.82
C ASP A 290 21.02 -2.69 11.13
N LEU A 291 21.24 -2.50 9.82
CA LEU A 291 20.48 -1.56 9.02
C LEU A 291 19.01 -1.96 8.94
N TYR A 292 18.70 -3.24 8.75
CA TYR A 292 17.32 -3.74 8.75
C TYR A 292 16.60 -3.41 10.07
N TYR A 293 17.24 -3.66 11.22
CA TYR A 293 16.64 -3.31 12.51
C TYR A 293 16.48 -1.80 12.72
N ARG A 294 17.38 -0.98 12.15
CA ARG A 294 17.31 0.48 12.26
C ARG A 294 16.16 1.08 11.45
N ILE A 295 15.88 0.54 10.25
CA ILE A 295 14.90 1.12 9.32
C ILE A 295 13.59 0.34 9.21
N GLY A 296 13.57 -0.91 9.65
CA GLY A 296 12.48 -1.85 9.41
C GLY A 296 11.20 -1.57 10.18
N ARG A 297 11.17 -0.57 11.08
CA ARG A 297 9.97 -0.21 11.84
C ARG A 297 9.80 1.31 12.00
N PRO A 298 8.55 1.81 11.94
CA PRO A 298 7.32 1.11 11.56
C PRO A 298 7.36 0.64 10.10
N GLU A 299 6.74 -0.50 9.82
CA GLU A 299 6.56 -1.04 8.48
C GLU A 299 5.09 -0.86 8.07
N VAL A 300 4.85 -0.37 6.86
CA VAL A 300 3.51 -0.31 6.27
C VAL A 300 3.52 -0.94 4.89
N ARG A 301 2.67 -1.96 4.71
CA ARG A 301 2.42 -2.58 3.42
C ARG A 301 1.51 -1.70 2.58
N VAL A 302 1.97 -1.29 1.40
CA VAL A 302 1.16 -0.65 0.37
C VAL A 302 0.55 -1.75 -0.49
N PRO A 303 -0.78 -1.98 -0.41
CA PRO A 303 -1.45 -3.09 -1.10
C PRO A 303 -1.27 -2.98 -2.61
N ALA A 304 -1.25 -4.09 -3.34
CA ALA A 304 -1.22 -4.11 -4.80
C ALA A 304 -2.51 -3.53 -5.38
N LEU A 305 -2.50 -3.11 -6.66
CA LEU A 305 -3.73 -2.70 -7.34
C LEU A 305 -4.76 -3.84 -7.42
N THR A 306 -4.29 -5.09 -7.53
CA THR A 306 -5.16 -6.28 -7.50
C THR A 306 -5.87 -6.50 -6.18
N GLU A 307 -5.38 -5.90 -5.10
CA GLU A 307 -5.99 -5.92 -3.76
C GLU A 307 -6.84 -4.68 -3.49
N ARG A 308 -6.75 -3.67 -4.37
CA ARG A 308 -7.49 -2.41 -4.33
C ARG A 308 -8.54 -2.38 -5.43
N ILE A 309 -9.37 -3.41 -5.42
CA ILE A 309 -10.37 -3.65 -6.47
C ILE A 309 -11.38 -2.52 -6.59
N GLU A 310 -11.60 -1.78 -5.51
CA GLU A 310 -12.44 -0.61 -5.44
C GLU A 310 -11.85 0.64 -6.12
N GLU A 311 -10.56 0.59 -6.51
CA GLU A 311 -9.87 1.65 -7.27
C GLU A 311 -9.87 1.38 -8.78
N LEU A 312 -10.43 0.24 -9.19
CA LEU A 312 -10.55 -0.14 -10.59
C LEU A 312 -11.90 0.34 -11.16
N PRO A 313 -11.92 0.94 -12.36
CA PRO A 313 -13.16 1.23 -13.08
C PRO A 313 -13.89 -0.05 -13.53
#